data_AF-A0A151FD57-F1
#
_entry.id   AF-A0A151FD57-F1
#
_cell.length_a   1.000
_cell.length_b   1.000
_cell.length_c   1.000
_cell.angle_alpha   90.00
_cell.angle_beta   90.00
_cell.angle_gamma   90.00
#
_symmetry.space_group_name_H-M   'P 1'
#
loop_
_entity.id
_entity.type
_entity.pdbx_description
1 polymer ?
#
loop_
_entity_poly.entity_id
_entity_poly.type
_entity_poly.pdbx_seq_one_letter_code
_entity_poly.pdbx_strand_id
1 'polypeptide(L)' 'MNESCVCKWMHPSEAPCPAFRERKGCWEINWIEVITNLSAERQEYWKQFMKKCFDCPVYKEHKEEKDKTLEELKSL' A
#
# COMPACT_ATOMS: atom_id res chain seq x y z
N MET A 1 7.25 0.46 11.92
CA MET A 1 7.44 1.07 10.58
C MET A 1 8.33 0.12 9.77
N ASN A 2 7.90 -0.34 8.59
CA ASN A 2 8.64 -1.34 7.81
C ASN A 2 9.96 -0.74 7.29
N GLU A 3 11.09 -1.36 7.62
CA GLU A 3 12.42 -0.94 7.17
C GLU A 3 12.63 -1.10 5.65
N SER A 4 11.88 -2.01 5.03
CA SER A 4 11.85 -2.23 3.59
C SER A 4 10.79 -1.39 2.87
N CYS A 5 10.17 -0.42 3.56
CA CYS A 5 9.23 0.49 2.93
C CYS A 5 9.98 1.36 1.90
N VAL A 6 9.61 1.29 0.63
CA VAL A 6 10.22 2.13 -0.42
C VAL A 6 10.02 3.63 -0.17
N CYS A 7 9.00 4.00 0.61
CA CYS A 7 8.74 5.37 1.02
C CYS A 7 9.55 5.79 2.25
N LYS A 8 10.33 4.90 2.90
CA LYS A 8 11.15 5.21 4.10
C LYS A 8 12.08 6.40 3.90
N TRP A 9 12.54 6.61 2.66
CA TRP A 9 13.47 7.68 2.28
C TRP A 9 12.81 8.83 1.50
N MET A 10 11.49 8.79 1.32
CA MET A 10 10.74 9.84 0.63
C MET A 10 10.22 10.87 1.64
N HIS A 11 10.18 12.14 1.26
CA HIS A 11 9.49 13.14 2.08
C HIS A 11 7.99 12.82 2.12
N PRO A 12 7.30 12.94 3.26
CA PRO A 12 5.88 12.57 3.36
C PRO A 12 5.02 13.21 2.29
N SER A 13 5.18 14.50 1.99
CA SER A 13 4.41 15.18 0.94
C SER A 13 4.64 14.67 -0.48
N GLU A 14 5.75 13.98 -0.72
CA GLU A 14 6.18 13.46 -2.03
C GLU A 14 6.02 11.94 -2.12
N ALA A 15 5.86 11.27 -0.96
CA ALA A 15 5.65 9.85 -0.91
C ALA A 15 4.32 9.50 -1.60
N PRO A 16 4.33 8.58 -2.58
CA PRO A 16 3.12 8.20 -3.26
C PRO A 16 2.19 7.41 -2.32
N CYS A 17 2.71 6.89 -1.20
CA CYS A 17 2.02 6.09 -0.20
C CYS A 17 1.18 6.97 0.76
N PRO A 18 -0.17 6.85 0.75
CA PRO A 18 -1.03 7.59 1.68
C PRO A 18 -0.77 7.22 3.15
N ALA A 19 -0.44 5.96 3.44
CA ALA A 19 -0.10 5.53 4.80
C ALA A 19 1.11 6.32 5.35
N PHE A 20 2.11 6.53 4.51
CA PHE A 20 3.30 7.29 4.87
C PHE A 20 2.99 8.79 5.02
N ARG A 21 2.12 9.34 4.14
CA ARG A 21 1.62 10.73 4.24
C ARG A 21 0.87 10.99 5.54
N GLU A 22 0.00 10.06 5.93
CA GLU A 22 -0.86 10.17 7.10
C GLU A 22 -0.21 9.66 8.39
N ARG A 23 1.05 9.19 8.33
CA ARG A 23 1.75 8.50 9.44
C ARG A 23 0.95 7.33 10.02
N LYS A 24 0.11 6.72 9.20
CA LYS A 24 -0.69 5.54 9.53
C LYS A 24 0.05 4.28 9.13
N GLY A 25 -0.30 3.19 9.79
CA GLY A 25 0.01 1.85 9.34
C GLY A 25 -0.52 1.61 7.93
N CYS A 26 0.23 0.91 7.09
CA CYS A 26 -0.24 0.62 5.74
C CYS A 26 -1.46 -0.31 5.71
N TRP A 27 -1.84 -0.95 6.81
CA TRP A 27 -3.08 -1.72 6.94
C TRP A 27 -4.29 -0.85 7.26
N GLU A 28 -4.08 0.34 7.83
CA GLU A 28 -5.15 1.28 8.21
C GLU A 28 -5.67 2.12 7.04
N ILE A 29 -5.08 1.96 5.85
CA ILE A 29 -5.43 2.72 4.66
C ILE A 29 -6.35 1.90 3.77
N ASN A 30 -7.43 2.53 3.33
CA ASN A 30 -8.30 1.98 2.29
C ASN A 30 -7.63 2.07 0.91
N TRP A 31 -6.76 1.10 0.62
CA TRP A 31 -6.01 1.07 -0.63
C TRP A 31 -6.86 0.91 -1.88
N ILE A 32 -8.05 0.30 -1.74
CA ILE A 32 -9.01 0.19 -2.82
C ILE A 32 -9.43 1.57 -3.29
N GLU A 33 -9.90 2.41 -2.36
CA GLU A 33 -10.30 3.79 -2.64
C GLU A 33 -9.14 4.64 -3.16
N VAL A 34 -7.95 4.47 -2.60
CA VAL A 34 -6.74 5.16 -3.08
C VAL A 34 -6.46 4.79 -4.53
N ILE A 35 -6.45 3.49 -4.84
CA ILE A 35 -6.05 3.01 -6.17
C ILE A 35 -7.12 3.35 -7.20
N THR A 36 -8.40 3.18 -6.91
CA THR A 36 -9.48 3.52 -7.87
C THR A 36 -9.52 4.99 -8.26
N ASN A 37 -9.10 5.90 -7.38
CA ASN A 37 -9.03 7.34 -7.66
C ASN A 37 -7.76 7.78 -8.41
N LEU A 38 -6.82 6.87 -8.70
CA LEU A 38 -5.61 7.18 -9.46
C LEU A 38 -5.81 6.96 -10.96
N SER A 39 -4.95 7.59 -11.78
CA SER A 39 -4.87 7.32 -13.22
C SER A 39 -4.44 5.86 -13.49
N ALA A 40 -4.84 5.29 -14.62
CA ALA A 40 -4.58 3.89 -14.96
C ALA A 40 -3.10 3.48 -14.82
N GLU A 41 -2.17 4.34 -15.24
CA GLU A 41 -0.72 4.10 -15.12
C GLU A 41 -0.27 3.99 -13.65
N ARG A 42 -0.85 4.83 -12.77
CA ARG A 42 -0.58 4.78 -11.33
C ARG A 42 -1.28 3.61 -10.65
N GLN A 43 -2.45 3.21 -11.13
CA GLN A 43 -3.14 2.02 -10.63
C GLN A 43 -2.29 0.78 -10.82
N GLU A 44 -1.74 0.60 -12.02
CA GLU A 44 -0.89 -0.55 -12.34
C GLU A 44 0.39 -0.56 -11.50
N TYR A 45 1.03 0.60 -11.33
CA TYR A 45 2.16 0.74 -10.41
C TYR A 45 1.84 0.24 -9.00
N TRP A 46 0.71 0.68 -8.44
CA TRP A 46 0.29 0.29 -7.10
C TRP A 46 -0.10 -1.19 -7.00
N LYS A 47 -0.78 -1.74 -8.00
CA LYS A 47 -1.07 -3.18 -8.08
C LYS A 47 0.22 -4.01 -8.08
N GLN A 48 1.26 -3.57 -8.80
CA GLN A 48 2.56 -4.24 -8.81
C GLN A 48 3.35 -4.04 -7.50
N PHE A 49 3.28 -2.84 -6.92
CA PHE A 49 3.93 -2.54 -5.64
C PHE A 49 3.36 -3.40 -4.50
N MET A 50 2.03 -3.53 -4.45
CA MET A 50 1.30 -4.33 -3.47
C MET A 50 1.69 -5.81 -3.48
N LYS A 51 2.05 -6.36 -4.64
CA LYS A 51 2.57 -7.73 -4.74
C LYS A 51 3.93 -7.91 -4.04
N LYS A 52 4.67 -6.83 -3.76
CA LYS A 52 5.92 -6.89 -2.98
C LYS A 52 5.67 -6.75 -1.48
N CYS A 53 4.43 -6.54 -1.04
CA CYS A 53 4.12 -6.41 0.39
C CYS A 53 4.14 -7.73 1.16
N PHE A 54 4.18 -8.90 0.53
CA PHE A 54 4.21 -10.20 1.26
C PHE A 54 5.44 -10.35 2.17
N ASP A 55 6.56 -9.69 1.84
CA ASP A 55 7.78 -9.70 2.66
C ASP A 55 7.77 -8.67 3.80
N CYS A 56 6.72 -7.84 3.89
CA CYS A 56 6.62 -6.78 4.89
C CYS A 56 6.29 -7.36 6.28
N PRO A 57 7.03 -7.01 7.35
CA PRO A 57 6.71 -7.45 8.71
C PRO A 57 5.29 -7.06 9.15
N VAL A 58 4.85 -5.88 8.72
CA VAL A 58 3.50 -5.37 8.96
C VAL A 58 2.44 -6.18 8.22
N TYR A 59 2.77 -6.69 7.03
CA TYR A 59 1.87 -7.60 6.33
C TYR A 59 1.72 -8.91 7.08
N LYS A 60 2.80 -9.44 7.66
CA LYS A 60 2.74 -10.66 8.47
C LYS A 60 1.92 -10.48 9.75
N GLU A 61 2.00 -9.30 10.36
CA GLU A 61 1.23 -8.95 11.56
C GLU A 61 -0.25 -8.71 11.26
N HIS A 62 -0.58 -8.06 10.15
CA HIS A 62 -1.95 -7.75 9.72
C HIS A 62 -2.37 -8.53 8.46
N LYS A 63 -2.02 -9.82 8.41
CA LYS A 63 -2.16 -10.64 7.19
C LYS A 63 -3.59 -10.71 6.67
N GLU A 64 -4.57 -10.85 7.55
CA GLU A 64 -5.97 -11.02 7.16
C GLU A 64 -6.55 -9.76 6.49
N GLU A 65 -6.34 -8.59 7.08
CA GLU A 65 -6.79 -7.31 6.50
C GLU A 65 -6.08 -7.02 5.17
N LYS A 66 -4.80 -7.40 5.08
CA LYS A 66 -4.00 -7.23 3.87
C LYS A 66 -4.37 -8.21 2.76
N ASP A 67 -4.62 -9.47 3.08
CA ASP A 67 -5.10 -10.47 2.12
C ASP A 67 -6.42 -10.00 1.51
N LYS A 68 -7.37 -9.53 2.34
CA LYS A 68 -8.65 -8.97 1.86
C LYS A 68 -8.43 -7.81 0.89
N THR A 69 -7.57 -6.84 1.25
CA THR A 69 -7.22 -5.71 0.38
C THR A 69 -6.62 -6.18 -0.95
N LEU A 70 -5.76 -7.21 -0.93
CA LEU A 70 -5.15 -7.75 -2.14
C LEU A 70 -6.15 -8.53 -3.01
N GLU A 71 -7.08 -9.25 -2.40
CA GLU A 71 -8.16 -9.94 -3.13
C GLU A 71 -9.07 -8.92 -3.81
N GLU A 72 -9.50 -7.88 -3.10
CA GLU A 72 -10.30 -6.80 -3.68
C GLU A 72 -9.55 -6.08 -4.81
N LEU A 73 -8.22 -5.92 -4.71
CA LEU A 73 -7.40 -5.36 -5.79
C LEU A 73 -7.27 -6.25 -7.04
N LYS A 74 -7.41 -7.57 -6.89
CA LYS A 74 -7.44 -8.50 -8.04
C LYS A 74 -8.78 -8.45 -8.78
N SER A 75 -9.84 -8.03 -8.10
CA SER A 75 -11.19 -7.90 -8.67
C SER A 75 -11.43 -6.55 -9.35
N LEU A 76 -10.50 -5.60 -9.23
CA LEU A 76 -10.44 -4.32 -9.94
C LEU A 76 -9.65 -4.42 -11.25
#